data_AF-A0A2S5X465-F1
#
_entry.id   AF-A0A2S5X465-F1
#
_cell.length_a   1.000
_cell.length_b   1.000
_cell.length_c   1.000
_cell.angle_alpha   90.00
_cell.angle_beta   90.00
_cell.angle_gamma   90.00
#
_symmetry.space_group_name_H-M   'P 1'
#
loop_
_entity.id
_entity.type
_entity.pdbx_description
1 polymer ?
#
loop_
_entity_poly.entity_id
_entity_poly.type
_entity_poly.pdbx_seq_one_letter_code
_entity_poly.pdbx_strand_id
1 'polypeptide(L)'
;MQARDQRRTTRSQAPAYLDIAGWRVVDVLSDDGPWHRYLAVARERAALADDDWLAGPSLSHPRVVAPAPTEAVELVVEASPGPGLTLSEVCVLLEEIDAPSAPAVRDIGQTEHRDAVVVLEATEGSSVEELLDRPHPLTAGEIVTILASIAETLVELHEHGVAVGPFGCDDVRLTLAGRPVLKSWQTVTRLEQKGRPNAGVLRDWRSFESLADLVLAHLPPETELPAALEREFDRCLSGEIDEGLGARLIDALFTWQDAAEIHDPAVGEPRPWRAVLAEQVPGAVSGSPVIDPSADGPAGRGAGPTLLDDDNRGQDPSGRLAHVGDVDGPRHPLGARRGDVHATREVASGRERRTRRHRGSRAPQPSAIRMPYRIAAVAALVMCMCAVVIGVASSRSGGDGADGPSDSGATPTASQQTQQPQEATAPEVQTPAQPEQSAPTETVHDWRTAAATDDPAAAAAALVARRAECLATAAAGCLEEVYQSDAPGLHADLNRPEGAQDELASLPAATLRDRYGDFAVVELWPQGAAQTAETPPASLTIARGEAGWRLRDVRVA
;
A
#
# COMPACT_ATOMS: atom_id res chain seq x y z
N MET A 1 28.70 -14.16 -57.00
CA MET A 1 28.62 -15.18 -55.94
C MET A 1 29.02 -14.50 -54.64
N GLN A 2 28.12 -14.52 -53.66
CA GLN A 2 28.27 -14.03 -52.27
C GLN A 2 28.49 -12.52 -52.01
N ALA A 3 27.36 -11.81 -51.88
CA ALA A 3 27.18 -10.76 -50.89
C ALA A 3 25.73 -10.88 -50.39
N ARG A 4 25.52 -11.62 -49.30
CA ARG A 4 24.21 -11.79 -48.67
C ARG A 4 24.33 -11.68 -47.15
N ASP A 5 23.42 -10.87 -46.61
CA ASP A 5 22.90 -10.87 -45.25
C ASP A 5 23.82 -10.48 -44.10
N GLN A 6 23.98 -9.16 -43.94
CA GLN A 6 24.03 -8.52 -42.62
C GLN A 6 23.11 -7.30 -42.60
N ARG A 7 21.80 -7.53 -42.69
CA ARG A 7 20.79 -6.62 -42.13
C ARG A 7 19.97 -7.39 -41.10
N ARG A 8 20.63 -7.72 -39.99
CA ARG A 8 19.93 -8.03 -38.75
C ARG A 8 19.34 -6.69 -38.30
N THR A 9 18.10 -6.44 -38.68
CA THR A 9 17.27 -5.43 -38.04
C THR A 9 17.30 -5.74 -36.54
N THR A 10 18.02 -4.91 -35.79
CA THR A 10 17.81 -4.73 -34.35
C THR A 10 16.34 -4.37 -34.20
N ARG A 11 15.52 -5.40 -33.94
CA ARG A 11 14.15 -5.23 -33.48
C ARG A 11 14.32 -4.48 -32.16
N SER A 12 14.02 -3.18 -32.16
CA SER A 12 14.01 -2.36 -30.97
C SER A 12 13.17 -3.13 -29.94
N GLN A 13 13.80 -3.59 -28.86
CA GLN A 13 13.09 -4.17 -27.73
C GLN A 13 12.05 -3.12 -27.32
N ALA A 14 10.77 -3.49 -27.35
CA ALA A 14 9.75 -2.62 -26.80
C ALA A 14 10.12 -2.38 -25.33
N PRO A 15 9.94 -1.15 -24.81
CA PRO A 15 10.17 -0.86 -23.41
C PRO A 15 9.40 -1.85 -22.52
N ALA A 16 10.09 -2.44 -21.53
CA ALA A 16 9.43 -3.21 -20.48
C ALA A 16 8.82 -2.22 -19.48
N TYR A 17 7.49 -2.16 -19.45
CA TYR A 17 6.75 -1.36 -18.48
C TYR A 17 6.70 -2.09 -17.13
N LEU A 18 6.57 -1.33 -16.04
CA LEU A 18 6.30 -1.91 -14.75
C LEU A 18 4.82 -2.30 -14.65
N ASP A 19 4.57 -3.61 -14.72
CA ASP A 19 3.25 -4.19 -14.48
C ASP A 19 3.25 -4.93 -13.13
N ILE A 20 2.24 -4.71 -12.30
CA ILE A 20 2.07 -5.35 -10.99
C ILE A 20 0.67 -5.96 -10.93
N ALA A 21 0.59 -7.29 -10.78
CA ALA A 21 -0.68 -8.00 -10.62
C ALA A 21 -1.77 -7.64 -11.67
N GLY A 22 -1.37 -7.47 -12.93
CA GLY A 22 -2.30 -7.11 -14.03
C GLY A 22 -2.56 -5.61 -14.21
N TRP A 23 -1.90 -4.76 -13.42
CA TRP A 23 -2.00 -3.31 -13.49
C TRP A 23 -0.72 -2.69 -14.01
N ARG A 24 -0.83 -1.73 -14.94
CA ARG A 24 0.32 -0.97 -15.44
C ARG A 24 0.55 0.25 -14.58
N VAL A 25 1.75 0.36 -13.99
CA VAL A 25 2.13 1.50 -13.16
C VAL A 25 2.35 2.74 -14.03
N VAL A 26 1.68 3.83 -13.66
CA VAL A 26 1.77 5.13 -14.31
C VAL A 26 2.42 6.20 -13.45
N ASP A 27 2.51 5.99 -12.14
CA ASP A 27 3.29 6.84 -11.24
C ASP A 27 3.74 6.07 -10.00
N VAL A 28 4.86 6.49 -9.41
CA VAL A 28 5.35 5.98 -8.12
C VAL A 28 4.99 7.03 -7.08
N LEU A 29 4.04 6.71 -6.20
CA LEU A 29 3.57 7.63 -5.17
C LEU A 29 4.48 7.60 -3.95
N SER A 30 4.94 6.41 -3.55
CA SER A 30 5.92 6.19 -2.49
C SER A 30 6.55 4.82 -2.71
N ASP A 31 7.87 4.73 -2.63
CA ASP A 31 8.64 3.48 -2.68
C ASP A 31 9.54 3.32 -1.44
N ASP A 32 9.20 4.05 -0.38
CA ASP A 32 9.93 4.06 0.87
C ASP A 32 9.14 3.38 2.01
N GLY A 33 9.85 2.55 2.77
CA GLY A 33 9.28 1.87 3.95
C GLY A 33 8.68 0.50 3.64
N PRO A 34 7.76 0.01 4.50
CA PRO A 34 7.26 -1.36 4.39
C PRO A 34 6.30 -1.55 3.21
N TRP A 35 5.59 -0.49 2.81
CA TRP A 35 4.56 -0.55 1.78
C TRP A 35 4.91 0.42 0.66
N HIS A 36 5.01 -0.09 -0.57
CA HIS A 36 5.18 0.74 -1.76
C HIS A 36 3.81 1.03 -2.37
N ARG A 37 3.63 2.26 -2.85
CA ARG A 37 2.37 2.81 -3.34
C ARG A 37 2.56 3.33 -4.76
N TYR A 38 1.69 2.88 -5.66
CA TYR A 38 1.75 3.18 -7.08
C TYR A 38 0.41 3.68 -7.57
N LEU A 39 0.42 4.63 -8.51
CA LEU A 39 -0.74 4.91 -9.32
C LEU A 39 -0.70 3.99 -10.53
N ALA A 40 -1.80 3.30 -10.82
CA ALA A 40 -1.84 2.34 -11.91
C ALA A 40 -3.17 2.36 -12.68
N VAL A 41 -3.14 1.80 -13.88
CA VAL A 41 -4.32 1.61 -14.74
C VAL A 41 -4.35 0.16 -15.21
N ALA A 42 -5.54 -0.37 -15.49
CA ALA A 42 -5.68 -1.76 -15.94
C ALA A 42 -4.84 -2.01 -17.21
N ARG A 43 -4.04 -3.08 -17.23
CA ARG A 43 -3.09 -3.37 -18.33
C ARG A 43 -3.79 -3.48 -19.69
N GLU A 44 -4.95 -4.12 -19.74
CA GLU A 44 -5.77 -4.25 -20.96
C GLU A 44 -6.18 -2.90 -21.54
N ARG A 45 -6.46 -1.92 -20.67
CA ARG A 45 -6.81 -0.55 -21.08
C ARG A 45 -5.58 0.28 -21.45
N ALA A 46 -4.44 0.02 -20.83
CA ALA A 46 -3.18 0.67 -21.20
C ALA A 46 -2.70 0.26 -22.61
N ALA A 47 -2.90 -1.00 -22.99
CA ALA A 47 -2.54 -1.51 -24.32
C ALA A 47 -3.33 -0.82 -25.46
N LEU A 48 -4.59 -0.45 -25.22
CA LEU A 48 -5.43 0.28 -26.19
C LEU A 48 -4.95 1.72 -26.44
N ALA A 49 -4.24 2.34 -25.48
CA ALA A 49 -3.67 3.67 -25.67
C ALA A 49 -2.39 3.62 -26.51
N ASP A 50 -1.57 2.57 -26.37
CA ASP A 50 -0.26 2.44 -27.04
C ASP A 50 -0.36 2.44 -28.58
N ASP A 51 -1.44 1.88 -29.15
CA ASP A 51 -1.67 1.89 -30.61
C ASP A 51 -1.95 3.29 -31.17
N ASP A 52 -2.44 4.22 -30.34
CA ASP A 52 -2.74 5.60 -30.73
C ASP A 52 -1.49 6.50 -30.66
N TRP A 53 -0.49 6.13 -29.85
CA TRP A 53 0.78 6.87 -29.67
C TRP A 53 1.85 6.55 -30.73
N LEU A 54 1.83 5.34 -31.31
CA LEU A 54 2.79 4.92 -32.34
C LEU A 54 2.38 5.33 -33.77
N ALA A 55 1.18 5.90 -33.94
CA ALA A 55 0.72 6.45 -35.20
C ALA A 55 1.34 7.84 -35.45
N GLY A 56 2.44 7.87 -36.19
CA GLY A 56 2.97 9.11 -36.77
C GLY A 56 1.94 9.88 -37.62
N PRO A 57 2.18 11.15 -37.96
CA PRO A 57 1.18 12.03 -38.58
C PRO A 57 0.86 11.53 -39.99
N SER A 58 -0.27 10.85 -40.17
CA SER A 58 -0.75 10.42 -41.48
C SER A 58 -2.27 10.38 -41.53
N LEU A 59 -2.81 11.46 -42.11
CA LEU A 59 -4.06 11.58 -42.85
C LEU A 59 -5.36 11.08 -42.18
N SER A 60 -6.04 12.05 -41.55
CA SER A 60 -7.49 12.26 -41.64
C SER A 60 -8.37 11.01 -41.50
N HIS A 61 -8.42 10.48 -40.28
CA HIS A 61 -9.63 9.86 -39.75
C HIS A 61 -10.22 10.81 -38.68
N PRO A 62 -11.55 10.86 -38.50
CA PRO A 62 -12.13 11.67 -37.44
C PRO A 62 -11.54 11.20 -36.12
N ARG A 63 -10.81 12.12 -35.48
CA ARG A 63 -10.16 11.98 -34.18
C ARG A 63 -11.22 11.60 -33.16
N VAL A 64 -11.44 10.29 -32.97
CA VAL A 64 -12.02 9.80 -31.73
C VAL A 64 -10.91 9.97 -30.73
N VAL A 65 -10.97 11.06 -29.96
CA VAL A 65 -10.15 11.18 -28.75
C VAL A 65 -10.53 9.97 -27.91
N ALA A 66 -9.68 8.96 -27.87
CA ALA A 66 -9.85 7.86 -26.93
C ALA A 66 -9.93 8.49 -25.53
N PRO A 67 -10.98 8.20 -24.74
CA PRO A 67 -11.08 8.75 -23.40
C PRO A 67 -9.84 8.32 -22.60
N ALA A 68 -9.27 9.25 -21.83
CA ALA A 68 -8.24 8.92 -20.85
C ALA A 68 -8.74 7.77 -19.96
N PRO A 69 -7.87 6.83 -19.52
CA PRO A 69 -8.31 5.66 -18.77
C PRO A 69 -9.19 6.08 -17.58
N THR A 70 -10.45 5.67 -17.58
CA THR A 70 -11.49 6.31 -16.75
C THR A 70 -11.48 5.86 -15.29
N GLU A 71 -10.54 5.01 -14.87
CA GLU A 71 -10.47 4.52 -13.49
C GLU A 71 -9.03 4.13 -13.16
N ALA A 72 -8.23 5.11 -12.76
CA ALA A 72 -6.95 4.83 -12.12
C ALA A 72 -7.19 4.22 -10.73
N VAL A 73 -6.24 3.43 -10.27
CA VAL A 73 -6.26 2.82 -8.94
C VAL A 73 -4.95 3.11 -8.23
N GLU A 74 -5.01 3.06 -6.91
CA GLU A 74 -3.81 3.05 -6.09
C GLU A 74 -3.46 1.59 -5.74
N LEU A 75 -2.28 1.13 -6.15
CA LEU A 75 -1.76 -0.17 -5.74
C LEU A 75 -0.90 0.01 -4.52
N VAL A 76 -1.11 -0.81 -3.50
CA VAL A 76 -0.22 -0.90 -2.35
C VAL A 76 0.37 -2.29 -2.30
N VAL A 77 1.71 -2.37 -2.28
CA VAL A 77 2.48 -3.61 -2.26
C VAL A 77 3.24 -3.69 -0.94
N GLU A 78 3.08 -4.78 -0.20
CA GLU A 78 3.84 -5.02 1.04
C GLU A 78 5.26 -5.50 0.69
N ALA A 79 6.19 -4.55 0.56
CA ALA A 79 7.58 -4.83 0.20
C ALA A 79 8.41 -5.42 1.36
N SER A 80 8.05 -5.10 2.60
CA SER A 80 8.64 -5.69 3.80
C SER A 80 7.70 -5.61 5.00
N PRO A 81 7.83 -6.50 6.00
CA PRO A 81 6.98 -6.47 7.18
C PRO A 81 7.18 -5.17 7.97
N GLY A 82 6.08 -4.46 8.20
CA GLY A 82 6.06 -3.26 9.03
C GLY A 82 5.95 -3.55 10.54
N PRO A 83 6.11 -2.53 11.40
CA PRO A 83 5.87 -2.67 12.85
C PRO A 83 4.37 -2.71 13.22
N GLY A 84 3.48 -2.43 12.26
CA GLY A 84 2.03 -2.42 12.42
C GLY A 84 1.38 -3.74 12.02
N LEU A 85 0.09 -3.66 11.68
CA LEU A 85 -0.64 -4.74 11.02
C LEU A 85 -0.05 -5.02 9.63
N THR A 86 -0.11 -6.29 9.22
CA THR A 86 0.21 -6.68 7.84
C THR A 86 -0.81 -6.10 6.86
N LEU A 87 -0.47 -6.01 5.57
CA LEU A 87 -1.39 -5.47 4.57
C LEU A 87 -2.69 -6.28 4.49
N SER A 88 -2.58 -7.61 4.63
CA SER A 88 -3.75 -8.50 4.67
C SER A 88 -4.64 -8.25 5.89
N GLU A 89 -4.06 -8.03 7.07
CA GLU A 89 -4.84 -7.69 8.28
C GLU A 89 -5.53 -6.34 8.15
N VAL A 90 -4.89 -5.35 7.52
CA VAL A 90 -5.52 -4.05 7.25
C VAL A 90 -6.65 -4.17 6.23
N CYS A 91 -6.53 -5.02 5.21
CA CYS A 91 -7.63 -5.24 4.26
C CYS A 91 -8.86 -5.82 4.96
N VAL A 92 -8.67 -6.81 5.84
CA VAL A 92 -9.77 -7.36 6.65
C VAL A 92 -10.41 -6.27 7.52
N LEU A 93 -9.58 -5.44 8.18
CA LEU A 93 -10.09 -4.31 8.96
C LEU A 93 -10.90 -3.34 8.09
N LEU A 94 -10.43 -2.99 6.90
CA LEU A 94 -11.12 -2.07 5.97
C LEU A 94 -12.45 -2.63 5.45
N GLU A 95 -12.62 -3.94 5.39
CA GLU A 95 -13.88 -4.60 5.05
C GLU A 95 -14.87 -4.64 6.23
N GLU A 96 -14.37 -4.59 7.47
CA GLU A 96 -15.17 -4.67 8.69
C GLU A 96 -15.68 -3.31 9.19
N ILE A 97 -14.93 -2.22 8.93
CA ILE A 97 -15.26 -0.87 9.41
C ILE A 97 -16.08 -0.06 8.41
N ASP A 98 -16.93 0.85 8.91
CA ASP A 98 -17.57 1.89 8.11
C ASP A 98 -16.98 3.27 8.44
N ALA A 99 -15.75 3.51 7.99
CA ALA A 99 -15.01 4.73 8.27
C ALA A 99 -14.98 5.67 7.04
N PRO A 100 -15.41 6.94 7.16
CA PRO A 100 -15.57 7.84 6.01
C PRO A 100 -14.24 8.24 5.35
N SER A 101 -13.12 8.20 6.09
CA SER A 101 -11.77 8.46 5.57
C SER A 101 -10.96 7.18 5.34
N ALA A 102 -11.60 6.01 5.35
CA ALA A 102 -10.99 4.78 4.88
C ALA A 102 -10.99 4.69 3.35
N PRO A 103 -9.90 4.19 2.73
CA PRO A 103 -9.87 3.93 1.30
C PRO A 103 -10.78 2.76 0.96
N ALA A 104 -11.52 2.87 -0.14
CA ALA A 104 -12.29 1.75 -0.67
C ALA A 104 -11.35 0.67 -1.26
N VAL A 105 -11.44 -0.55 -0.74
CA VAL A 105 -10.78 -1.73 -1.29
C VAL A 105 -11.54 -2.19 -2.54
N ARG A 106 -10.81 -2.37 -3.65
CA ARG A 106 -11.37 -2.79 -4.95
C ARG A 106 -11.03 -4.24 -5.27
N ASP A 107 -9.80 -4.64 -5.00
CA ASP A 107 -9.31 -5.99 -5.25
C ASP A 107 -8.10 -6.28 -4.34
N ILE A 108 -7.81 -7.56 -4.11
CA ILE A 108 -6.65 -8.02 -3.33
C ILE A 108 -5.98 -9.14 -4.13
N GLY A 109 -4.66 -9.10 -4.21
CA GLY A 109 -3.87 -10.07 -4.96
C GLY A 109 -2.50 -10.28 -4.36
N GLN A 110 -1.64 -10.94 -5.13
CA GLN A 110 -0.25 -11.19 -4.79
C GLN A 110 0.65 -10.95 -6.00
N THR A 111 1.88 -10.49 -5.76
CA THR A 111 2.92 -10.44 -6.78
C THR A 111 3.42 -11.85 -7.13
N GLU A 112 4.24 -11.97 -8.18
CA GLU A 112 4.95 -13.24 -8.50
C GLU A 112 5.86 -13.69 -7.34
N HIS A 113 6.34 -12.75 -6.53
CA HIS A 113 7.16 -13.00 -5.35
C HIS A 113 6.34 -13.31 -4.09
N ARG A 114 5.00 -13.39 -4.21
CA ARG A 114 4.03 -13.61 -3.12
C ARG A 114 3.93 -12.47 -2.13
N ASP A 115 4.31 -11.26 -2.53
CA ASP A 115 4.04 -10.06 -1.74
C ASP A 115 2.54 -9.73 -1.84
N ALA A 116 1.91 -9.37 -0.74
CA ALA A 116 0.51 -8.96 -0.74
C ALA A 116 0.37 -7.66 -1.53
N VAL A 117 -0.66 -7.59 -2.38
CA VAL A 117 -1.03 -6.40 -3.15
C VAL A 117 -2.49 -6.09 -2.88
N VAL A 118 -2.81 -4.84 -2.58
CA VAL A 118 -4.20 -4.36 -2.56
C VAL A 118 -4.38 -3.28 -3.60
N VAL A 119 -5.52 -3.35 -4.28
CA VAL A 119 -6.01 -2.34 -5.21
C VAL A 119 -7.02 -1.48 -4.46
N LEU A 120 -6.67 -0.22 -4.25
CA LEU A 120 -7.50 0.77 -3.58
C LEU A 120 -8.05 1.77 -4.60
N GLU A 121 -9.11 2.47 -4.21
CA GLU A 121 -9.51 3.67 -4.95
C GLU A 121 -8.35 4.67 -5.10
N ALA A 122 -8.23 5.29 -6.26
CA ALA A 122 -7.25 6.34 -6.46
C ALA A 122 -7.70 7.65 -5.78
N THR A 123 -6.76 8.28 -5.09
CA THR A 123 -6.90 9.67 -4.59
C THR A 123 -6.07 10.60 -5.47
N GLU A 124 -6.64 10.91 -6.63
CA GLU A 124 -6.02 11.78 -7.64
C GLU A 124 -6.10 13.27 -7.27
N GLY A 125 -6.94 13.63 -6.30
CA GLY A 125 -7.01 14.97 -5.75
C GLY A 125 -5.81 15.32 -4.87
N SER A 126 -5.75 16.57 -4.45
CA SER A 126 -4.69 17.12 -3.62
C SER A 126 -4.65 16.55 -2.21
N SER A 127 -3.47 16.57 -1.59
CA SER A 127 -3.39 16.38 -0.13
C SER A 127 -3.92 17.61 0.60
N VAL A 128 -4.29 17.46 1.88
CA VAL A 128 -4.68 18.60 2.70
C VAL A 128 -3.51 19.59 2.79
N GLU A 129 -2.26 19.13 2.83
CA GLU A 129 -1.09 20.04 2.77
C GLU A 129 -1.08 20.90 1.49
N GLU A 130 -1.27 20.29 0.32
CA GLU A 130 -1.36 21.01 -0.96
C GLU A 130 -2.55 21.98 -1.00
N LEU A 131 -3.69 21.62 -0.39
CA LEU A 131 -4.85 22.51 -0.28
C LEU A 131 -4.57 23.73 0.59
N LEU A 132 -3.77 23.58 1.65
CA LEU A 132 -3.40 24.71 2.51
C LEU A 132 -2.51 25.72 1.75
N ASP A 133 -1.72 25.25 0.78
CA ASP A 133 -0.87 26.11 -0.05
C ASP A 133 -1.61 26.81 -1.20
N ARG A 134 -2.90 26.53 -1.39
CA ARG A 134 -3.70 27.09 -2.49
C ARG A 134 -3.99 28.59 -2.29
N PRO A 135 -4.22 29.38 -3.37
CA PRO A 135 -4.47 30.82 -3.27
C PRO A 135 -5.72 31.21 -2.49
N HIS A 136 -6.73 30.33 -2.46
CA HIS A 136 -7.99 30.56 -1.77
C HIS A 136 -8.00 29.77 -0.46
N PRO A 137 -8.23 30.39 0.71
CA PRO A 137 -8.27 29.66 1.97
C PRO A 137 -9.39 28.63 2.01
N LEU A 138 -9.28 27.65 2.90
CA LEU A 138 -10.36 26.72 3.18
C LEU A 138 -11.52 27.47 3.87
N THR A 139 -12.75 27.17 3.46
CA THR A 139 -13.94 27.66 4.16
C THR A 139 -14.17 26.86 5.44
N ALA A 140 -14.95 27.40 6.37
CA ALA A 140 -15.32 26.68 7.60
C ALA A 140 -16.03 25.34 7.30
N GLY A 141 -16.87 25.29 6.26
CA GLY A 141 -17.56 24.05 5.88
C GLY A 141 -16.61 23.00 5.30
N GLU A 142 -15.62 23.41 4.49
CA GLU A 142 -14.57 22.50 3.99
C GLU A 142 -13.72 21.94 5.15
N ILE A 143 -13.41 22.79 6.15
CA ILE A 143 -12.68 22.36 7.36
C ILE A 143 -13.50 21.35 8.16
N VAL A 144 -14.80 21.59 8.34
CA VAL A 144 -15.69 20.62 9.01
C VAL A 144 -15.70 19.29 8.26
N THR A 145 -15.79 19.29 6.92
CA THR A 145 -15.73 18.05 6.13
C THR A 145 -14.44 17.27 6.38
N ILE A 146 -13.27 17.94 6.40
CA ILE A 146 -11.99 17.28 6.69
C ILE A 146 -11.95 16.72 8.12
N LEU A 147 -12.25 17.57 9.11
CA LEU A 147 -12.08 17.22 10.52
C LEU A 147 -13.13 16.21 11.00
N ALA A 148 -14.39 16.32 10.57
CA ALA A 148 -15.43 15.39 10.95
C ALA A 148 -15.13 13.99 10.41
N SER A 149 -14.77 13.85 9.14
CA SER A 149 -14.46 12.53 8.55
C SER A 149 -13.27 11.85 9.22
N ILE A 150 -12.22 12.59 9.56
CA ILE A 150 -11.08 12.03 10.29
C ILE A 150 -11.49 11.65 11.72
N ALA A 151 -12.23 12.50 12.43
CA ALA A 151 -12.69 12.21 13.80
C ALA A 151 -13.60 10.97 13.84
N GLU A 152 -14.55 10.85 12.92
CA GLU A 152 -15.42 9.68 12.75
C GLU A 152 -14.59 8.41 12.48
N THR A 153 -13.61 8.50 11.58
CA THR A 153 -12.70 7.39 11.29
C THR A 153 -11.91 6.95 12.52
N LEU A 154 -11.41 7.90 13.33
CA LEU A 154 -10.69 7.56 14.56
C LEU A 154 -11.60 6.88 15.60
N VAL A 155 -12.84 7.35 15.75
CA VAL A 155 -13.82 6.72 16.65
C VAL A 155 -14.06 5.27 16.22
N GLU A 156 -14.37 5.05 14.95
CA GLU A 156 -14.62 3.73 14.38
C GLU A 156 -13.44 2.77 14.61
N LEU A 157 -12.22 3.23 14.34
CA LEU A 157 -11.00 2.45 14.54
C LEU A 157 -10.77 2.12 16.03
N HIS A 158 -10.99 3.08 16.92
CA HIS A 158 -10.82 2.87 18.36
C HIS A 158 -11.86 1.87 18.91
N GLU A 159 -13.08 1.89 18.38
CA GLU A 159 -14.12 0.89 18.69
C GLU A 159 -13.73 -0.52 18.22
N HIS A 160 -13.05 -0.62 17.08
CA HIS A 160 -12.47 -1.86 16.56
C HIS A 160 -11.15 -2.27 17.24
N GLY A 161 -10.72 -1.51 18.26
CA GLY A 161 -9.54 -1.85 19.05
C GLY A 161 -8.23 -1.67 18.28
N VAL A 162 -8.19 -0.74 17.32
CA VAL A 162 -6.98 -0.36 16.57
C VAL A 162 -6.71 1.13 16.69
N ALA A 163 -5.46 1.54 16.53
CA ALA A 163 -5.06 2.95 16.43
C ALA A 163 -4.26 3.15 15.15
N VAL A 164 -4.46 4.30 14.50
CA VAL A 164 -3.77 4.63 13.24
C VAL A 164 -2.29 4.87 13.48
N GLY A 165 -1.95 5.59 14.55
CA GLY A 165 -0.61 6.11 14.78
C GLY A 165 -0.46 7.56 14.33
N PRO A 166 0.79 8.05 14.16
CA PRO A 166 1.03 9.44 13.79
C PRO A 166 0.64 9.70 12.33
N PHE A 167 -0.12 10.77 12.10
CA PHE A 167 -0.44 11.30 10.77
C PHE A 167 -0.44 12.84 10.78
N GLY A 168 -0.35 13.45 9.60
CA GLY A 168 -0.38 14.89 9.34
C GLY A 168 -1.24 15.28 8.14
N CYS A 169 -1.08 16.51 7.63
CA CYS A 169 -1.88 17.02 6.52
C CYS A 169 -1.58 16.32 5.17
N ASP A 170 -0.34 15.88 4.94
CA ASP A 170 0.02 15.19 3.70
C ASP A 170 -0.54 13.75 3.64
N ASP A 171 -0.77 13.15 4.82
CA ASP A 171 -1.38 11.83 4.96
C ASP A 171 -2.88 11.80 4.62
N VAL A 172 -3.51 12.96 4.41
CA VAL A 172 -4.93 13.05 4.06
C VAL A 172 -5.04 13.56 2.62
N ARG A 173 -5.53 12.72 1.72
CA ARG A 173 -5.70 13.06 0.30
C ARG A 173 -7.15 13.05 -0.13
N LEU A 174 -7.48 13.84 -1.15
CA LEU A 174 -8.83 13.88 -1.69
C LEU A 174 -9.04 12.86 -2.82
N THR A 175 -10.22 12.27 -2.86
CA THR A 175 -10.74 11.66 -4.09
C THR A 175 -11.15 12.75 -5.09
N LEU A 176 -11.42 12.36 -6.35
CA LEU A 176 -11.98 13.29 -7.34
C LEU A 176 -13.34 13.89 -6.93
N ALA A 177 -14.07 13.21 -6.03
CA ALA A 177 -15.32 13.71 -5.46
C ALA A 177 -15.10 14.62 -4.23
N GLY A 178 -13.86 14.97 -3.91
CA GLY A 178 -13.52 15.82 -2.76
C GLY A 178 -13.63 15.11 -1.41
N ARG A 179 -13.70 13.78 -1.36
CA ARG A 179 -13.74 13.01 -0.10
C ARG A 179 -12.33 12.91 0.51
N PRO A 180 -12.13 13.28 1.79
CA PRO A 180 -10.85 13.10 2.47
C PRO A 180 -10.61 11.63 2.83
N VAL A 181 -9.47 11.09 2.40
CA VAL A 181 -9.03 9.72 2.63
C VAL A 181 -7.69 9.75 3.35
N LEU A 182 -7.62 9.11 4.51
CA LEU A 182 -6.41 8.95 5.29
C LEU A 182 -5.53 7.87 4.65
N LYS A 183 -4.21 8.09 4.63
CA LYS A 183 -3.26 7.24 3.91
C LYS A 183 -2.28 6.49 4.79
N SER A 184 -2.14 6.84 6.07
CA SER A 184 -1.18 6.25 7.02
C SER A 184 -1.58 4.86 7.54
N TRP A 185 -2.16 4.00 6.70
CA TRP A 185 -2.64 2.68 7.11
C TRP A 185 -1.51 1.70 7.47
N GLN A 186 -0.30 1.95 6.98
CA GLN A 186 0.90 1.16 7.30
C GLN A 186 1.35 1.28 8.77
N THR A 187 0.86 2.30 9.50
CA THR A 187 1.21 2.51 10.91
C THR A 187 0.17 1.97 11.89
N VAL A 188 -0.93 1.39 11.38
CA VAL A 188 -2.04 0.92 12.18
C VAL A 188 -1.57 -0.21 13.11
N THR A 189 -1.96 -0.13 14.38
CA THR A 189 -1.57 -1.09 15.43
C THR A 189 -2.78 -1.51 16.25
N ARG A 190 -2.78 -2.77 16.74
CA ARG A 190 -3.79 -3.23 17.70
C ARG A 190 -3.61 -2.52 19.04
N LEU A 191 -4.71 -2.10 19.64
CA LEU A 191 -4.75 -1.56 20.98
C LEU A 191 -4.67 -2.70 21.99
N GLU A 192 -3.74 -2.57 22.94
CA GLU A 192 -3.61 -3.50 24.06
C GLU A 192 -4.89 -3.48 24.93
N GLN A 193 -5.31 -4.66 25.40
CA GLN A 193 -6.63 -4.88 26.01
C GLN A 193 -6.94 -4.00 27.25
N LYS A 194 -8.26 -3.75 27.44
CA LYS A 194 -8.91 -2.82 28.38
C LYS A 194 -8.28 -2.73 29.78
N GLY A 195 -7.96 -1.50 30.22
CA GLY A 195 -7.64 -1.17 31.62
C GLY A 195 -6.56 -0.10 31.83
N ARG A 196 -5.90 0.35 30.77
CA ARG A 196 -4.95 1.48 30.79
C ARG A 196 -5.29 2.48 29.69
N PRO A 197 -4.94 3.77 29.84
CA PRO A 197 -5.05 4.72 28.74
C PRO A 197 -4.20 4.22 27.57
N ASN A 198 -4.86 3.95 26.45
CA ASN A 198 -4.23 3.43 25.25
C ASN A 198 -3.35 4.52 24.64
N ALA A 199 -2.03 4.31 24.70
CA ALA A 199 -1.06 5.27 24.17
C ALA A 199 -1.24 5.52 22.66
N GLY A 200 -1.79 4.55 21.92
CA GLY A 200 -2.22 4.70 20.53
C GLY A 200 -3.35 5.73 20.39
N VAL A 201 -4.45 5.54 21.11
CA VAL A 201 -5.59 6.48 21.14
C VAL A 201 -5.14 7.91 21.50
N LEU A 202 -4.29 8.05 22.52
CA LEU A 202 -3.72 9.35 22.89
C LEU A 202 -2.86 9.99 21.80
N ARG A 203 -2.17 9.17 20.99
CA ARG A 203 -1.35 9.65 19.88
C ARG A 203 -2.23 10.10 18.72
N ASP A 204 -3.25 9.31 18.37
CA ASP A 204 -4.18 9.63 17.30
C ASP A 204 -4.89 10.97 17.53
N TRP A 205 -5.43 11.19 18.73
CA TRP A 205 -6.11 12.47 19.06
C TRP A 205 -5.16 13.67 19.08
N ARG A 206 -3.87 13.48 19.38
CA ARG A 206 -2.86 14.56 19.26
C ARG A 206 -2.49 14.85 17.81
N SER A 207 -2.38 13.82 16.98
CA SER A 207 -2.20 13.98 15.53
C SER A 207 -3.40 14.69 14.92
N PHE A 208 -4.61 14.31 15.32
CA PHE A 208 -5.85 15.00 14.95
C PHE A 208 -5.84 16.48 15.36
N GLU A 209 -5.47 16.81 16.61
CA GLU A 209 -5.40 18.22 17.04
C GLU A 209 -4.33 19.01 16.29
N SER A 210 -3.19 18.39 15.99
CA SER A 210 -2.12 19.04 15.22
C SER A 210 -2.58 19.34 13.79
N LEU A 211 -3.31 18.41 13.16
CA LEU A 211 -3.95 18.64 11.86
C LEU A 211 -5.02 19.72 11.96
N ALA A 212 -5.87 19.69 13.00
CA ALA A 212 -6.91 20.68 13.25
C ALA A 212 -6.33 22.10 13.40
N ASP A 213 -5.26 22.27 14.19
CA ASP A 213 -4.59 23.57 14.36
C ASP A 213 -4.09 24.13 13.02
N LEU A 214 -3.53 23.27 12.16
CA LEU A 214 -3.06 23.65 10.82
C LEU A 214 -4.21 24.06 9.91
N VAL A 215 -5.29 23.29 9.79
CA VAL A 215 -6.41 23.65 8.90
C VAL A 215 -7.20 24.85 9.41
N LEU A 216 -7.38 24.98 10.72
CA LEU A 216 -8.08 26.11 11.34
C LEU A 216 -7.30 27.42 11.21
N ALA A 217 -5.98 27.36 11.07
CA ALA A 217 -5.15 28.54 10.81
C ALA A 217 -5.45 29.22 9.46
N HIS A 218 -6.18 28.56 8.56
CA HIS A 218 -6.59 29.13 7.26
C HIS A 218 -7.89 29.93 7.33
N LEU A 219 -8.61 29.89 8.46
CA LEU A 219 -9.78 30.73 8.64
C LEU A 219 -9.39 32.21 8.74
N PRO A 220 -10.29 33.12 8.29
CA PRO A 220 -10.13 34.54 8.56
C PRO A 220 -9.93 34.76 10.07
N PRO A 221 -9.01 35.65 10.49
CA PRO A 221 -8.68 35.85 11.90
C PRO A 221 -9.87 36.37 12.73
N GLU A 222 -10.92 36.88 12.10
CA GLU A 222 -12.16 37.30 12.75
C GLU A 222 -13.08 36.12 13.12
N THR A 223 -12.80 34.92 12.60
CA THR A 223 -13.59 33.73 12.86
C THR A 223 -13.32 33.24 14.28
N GLU A 224 -14.33 33.32 15.14
CA GLU A 224 -14.28 32.77 16.49
C GLU A 224 -14.83 31.35 16.50
N LEU A 225 -14.10 30.44 17.15
CA LEU A 225 -14.57 29.07 17.34
C LEU A 225 -15.54 29.03 18.53
N PRO A 226 -16.63 28.25 18.44
CA PRO A 226 -17.50 28.03 19.58
C PRO A 226 -16.71 27.44 20.75
N ALA A 227 -16.96 27.94 21.96
CA ALA A 227 -16.26 27.48 23.16
C ALA A 227 -16.42 25.97 23.42
N ALA A 228 -17.47 25.32 22.90
CA ALA A 228 -17.61 23.87 22.95
C ALA A 228 -16.55 23.15 22.11
N LEU A 229 -16.35 23.59 20.87
CA LEU A 229 -15.36 23.04 19.96
C LEU A 229 -13.93 23.29 20.45
N GLU A 230 -13.64 24.50 20.95
CA GLU A 230 -12.33 24.80 21.55
C GLU A 230 -11.99 23.88 22.73
N ARG A 231 -12.98 23.57 23.59
CA ARG A 231 -12.78 22.67 24.74
C ARG A 231 -12.42 21.25 24.30
N GLU A 232 -13.07 20.71 23.27
CA GLU A 232 -12.76 19.35 22.83
C GLU A 232 -11.40 19.27 22.13
N PHE A 233 -10.99 20.31 21.38
CA PHE A 233 -9.61 20.39 20.88
C PHE A 233 -8.57 20.48 22.00
N ASP A 234 -8.83 21.29 23.04
CA ASP A 234 -7.94 21.40 24.20
C ASP A 234 -7.80 20.04 24.93
N ARG A 235 -8.87 19.23 24.99
CA ARG A 235 -8.83 17.86 25.53
C ARG A 235 -7.98 16.91 24.68
N CYS A 236 -8.11 16.99 23.35
CA CYS A 236 -7.26 16.24 22.42
C CYS A 236 -5.78 16.55 22.66
N LEU A 237 -5.43 17.84 22.78
CA LEU A 237 -4.08 18.30 23.03
C LEU A 237 -3.56 17.90 24.43
N SER A 238 -4.36 18.08 25.47
CA SER A 238 -3.98 17.78 26.86
C SER A 238 -3.87 16.28 27.13
N GLY A 239 -4.54 15.45 26.31
CA GLY A 239 -4.66 14.01 26.51
C GLY A 239 -5.72 13.64 27.55
N GLU A 240 -6.65 14.53 27.86
CA GLU A 240 -7.84 14.25 28.68
C GLU A 240 -8.90 13.50 27.85
N ILE A 241 -8.55 12.28 27.43
CA ILE A 241 -9.37 11.44 26.55
C ILE A 241 -10.30 10.57 27.39
N ASP A 242 -11.61 10.67 27.11
CA ASP A 242 -12.66 9.80 27.63
C ASP A 242 -13.42 9.13 26.47
N GLU A 243 -14.21 8.09 26.77
CA GLU A 243 -14.96 7.32 25.75
C GLU A 243 -15.94 8.19 24.93
N GLY A 244 -16.36 9.36 25.44
CA GLY A 244 -17.29 10.24 24.77
C GLY A 244 -16.64 11.41 24.01
N LEU A 245 -15.31 11.52 23.99
CA LEU A 245 -14.62 12.66 23.37
C LEU A 245 -14.96 12.79 21.88
N GLY A 246 -14.83 11.70 21.13
CA GLY A 246 -15.05 11.70 19.68
C GLY A 246 -16.46 12.16 19.31
N ALA A 247 -17.49 11.57 19.94
CA ALA A 247 -18.88 11.94 19.70
C ALA A 247 -19.18 13.42 20.00
N ARG A 248 -18.64 13.96 21.11
CA ARG A 248 -18.82 15.40 21.44
C ARG A 248 -18.08 16.32 20.49
N LEU A 249 -16.89 15.92 20.05
CA LEU A 249 -16.10 16.68 19.09
C LEU A 249 -16.80 16.75 17.73
N ILE A 250 -17.33 15.62 17.24
CA ILE A 250 -18.09 15.55 15.98
C ILE A 250 -19.35 16.41 16.08
N ASP A 251 -20.13 16.28 17.16
CA ASP A 251 -21.32 17.11 17.39
C ASP A 251 -20.98 18.61 17.46
N ALA A 252 -19.86 18.97 18.11
CA ALA A 252 -19.40 20.34 18.17
C ALA A 252 -18.94 20.90 16.81
N LEU A 253 -18.35 20.07 15.95
CA LEU A 253 -17.98 20.45 14.58
C LEU A 253 -19.23 20.75 13.74
N PHE A 254 -20.21 19.85 13.73
CA PHE A 254 -21.46 20.04 12.97
C PHE A 254 -22.36 21.13 13.55
N THR A 255 -22.32 21.35 14.87
CA THR A 255 -23.01 22.49 15.51
C THR A 255 -22.39 23.83 15.12
N TRP A 256 -21.07 23.86 14.89
CA TRP A 256 -20.36 25.07 14.50
C TRP A 256 -20.68 25.46 13.05
N GLN A 257 -20.61 24.50 12.12
CA GLN A 257 -20.83 24.74 10.71
C GLN A 257 -21.24 23.46 9.98
N ASP A 258 -22.12 23.59 8.98
CA ASP A 258 -22.47 22.47 8.09
C ASP A 258 -21.27 22.06 7.22
N ALA A 259 -21.09 20.75 7.03
CA ALA A 259 -20.10 20.22 6.10
C ALA A 259 -20.37 20.74 4.67
N ALA A 260 -19.30 21.11 3.97
CA ALA A 260 -19.35 21.59 2.59
C ALA A 260 -18.40 20.79 1.68
N GLU A 261 -18.72 20.75 0.39
CA GLU A 261 -17.87 20.13 -0.62
C GLU A 261 -16.50 20.81 -0.68
N ILE A 262 -15.44 20.01 -0.72
CA ILE A 262 -14.07 20.51 -0.82
C ILE A 262 -13.75 20.81 -2.28
N HIS A 263 -13.47 22.08 -2.55
CA HIS A 263 -13.19 22.55 -3.89
C HIS A 263 -11.69 22.39 -4.19
N ASP A 264 -11.33 21.27 -4.79
CA ASP A 264 -9.96 21.01 -5.17
C ASP A 264 -9.69 21.51 -6.62
N PRO A 265 -8.82 22.52 -6.82
CA PRO A 265 -8.49 23.00 -8.16
C PRO A 265 -7.73 21.96 -9.00
N ALA A 266 -7.14 20.93 -8.39
CA ALA A 266 -6.50 19.84 -9.11
C ALA A 266 -7.53 18.88 -9.75
N VAL A 267 -8.79 18.88 -9.26
CA VAL A 267 -9.88 18.09 -9.82
C VAL A 267 -10.26 18.64 -11.19
N GLY A 268 -9.92 17.87 -12.24
CA GLY A 268 -10.28 18.19 -13.63
C GLY A 268 -9.14 18.70 -14.50
N GLU A 269 -7.91 18.81 -14.01
CA GLU A 269 -6.74 18.90 -14.88
C GLU A 269 -6.32 17.48 -15.28
N PRO A 270 -6.56 17.04 -16.54
CA PRO A 270 -6.12 15.73 -16.98
C PRO A 270 -4.59 15.71 -16.98
N ARG A 271 -4.00 15.06 -15.97
CA ARG A 271 -2.57 14.78 -15.96
C ARG A 271 -2.31 13.72 -17.02
N PRO A 272 -1.46 13.99 -18.02
CA PRO A 272 -1.07 12.96 -18.97
C PRO A 272 -0.24 11.92 -18.22
N TRP A 273 -0.85 10.77 -17.94
CA TRP A 273 -0.16 9.64 -17.33
C TRP A 273 0.92 9.10 -18.27
N ARG A 274 2.12 8.89 -17.73
CA ARG A 274 3.23 8.28 -18.46
C ARG A 274 3.58 6.98 -17.77
N ALA A 275 3.34 5.85 -18.43
CA ALA A 275 3.69 4.55 -17.90
C ALA A 275 5.16 4.52 -17.46
N VAL A 276 5.39 4.01 -16.26
CA VAL A 276 6.72 3.90 -15.66
C VAL A 276 7.44 2.70 -16.28
N LEU A 277 8.71 2.90 -16.67
CA LEU A 277 9.54 1.82 -17.20
C LEU A 277 10.07 0.98 -16.04
N ALA A 278 10.17 -0.34 -16.21
CA ALA A 278 10.66 -1.26 -15.18
C ALA A 278 12.08 -0.90 -14.69
N GLU A 279 12.90 -0.30 -15.54
CA GLU A 279 14.27 0.15 -15.22
C GLU A 279 14.33 1.41 -14.35
N GLN A 280 13.21 2.14 -14.18
CA GLN A 280 13.16 3.42 -13.48
C GLN A 280 12.87 3.30 -11.98
N VAL A 281 12.54 2.10 -11.48
CA VAL A 281 12.33 1.85 -10.05
C VAL A 281 13.62 1.32 -9.43
N PRO A 282 14.31 2.10 -8.59
CA PRO A 282 15.48 1.61 -7.86
C PRO A 282 15.01 0.56 -6.85
N GLY A 283 15.32 -0.72 -7.09
CA GLY A 283 14.98 -1.81 -6.15
C GLY A 283 14.08 -2.90 -6.70
N ALA A 284 13.50 -2.72 -7.89
CA ALA A 284 12.92 -3.84 -8.65
C ALA A 284 14.08 -4.67 -9.23
N VAL A 285 14.58 -5.62 -8.45
CA VAL A 285 15.58 -6.58 -8.92
C VAL A 285 14.92 -7.48 -9.95
N SER A 286 14.93 -7.06 -11.22
CA SER A 286 14.86 -7.99 -12.34
C SER A 286 15.98 -9.01 -12.17
N GLY A 287 15.60 -10.29 -12.15
CA GLY A 287 16.54 -11.40 -12.13
C GLY A 287 17.63 -11.19 -13.17
N SER A 288 18.88 -11.15 -12.72
CA SER A 288 20.04 -11.16 -13.62
C SER A 288 19.95 -12.37 -14.54
N PRO A 289 20.26 -12.23 -15.84
CA PRO A 289 20.42 -13.37 -16.72
C PRO A 289 21.58 -14.23 -16.18
N VAL A 290 21.30 -15.53 -16.04
CA VAL A 290 22.29 -16.56 -15.74
C VAL A 290 23.43 -16.47 -16.75
N ILE A 291 24.59 -16.00 -16.30
CA ILE A 291 25.86 -16.19 -16.99
C ILE A 291 26.70 -17.12 -16.11
N ASP A 292 26.88 -18.34 -16.60
CA ASP A 292 27.74 -19.35 -15.99
C ASP A 292 29.23 -18.92 -16.05
N PRO A 293 30.08 -19.38 -15.11
CA PRO A 293 31.40 -18.83 -14.87
C PRO A 293 32.47 -19.50 -15.73
N SER A 294 33.48 -18.73 -16.16
CA SER A 294 34.81 -19.27 -16.49
C SER A 294 35.90 -18.23 -16.30
N ALA A 295 36.61 -18.42 -15.19
CA ALA A 295 38.06 -18.60 -15.06
C ALA A 295 39.05 -17.60 -15.70
N ASP A 296 39.99 -17.22 -14.83
CA ASP A 296 41.42 -16.98 -15.04
C ASP A 296 41.92 -15.56 -15.42
N GLY A 297 42.47 -14.90 -14.39
CA GLY A 297 43.92 -14.66 -14.39
C GLY A 297 44.41 -13.24 -14.71
N PRO A 298 45.65 -12.87 -14.32
CA PRO A 298 45.85 -11.71 -13.45
C PRO A 298 46.83 -10.63 -13.95
N ALA A 299 46.93 -9.57 -13.15
CA ALA A 299 48.10 -8.72 -12.86
C ALA A 299 48.49 -7.55 -13.81
N GLY A 300 48.90 -6.44 -13.18
CA GLY A 300 49.79 -5.40 -13.73
C GLY A 300 49.27 -3.96 -13.55
N ARG A 301 49.63 -3.24 -12.47
CA ARG A 301 50.75 -2.26 -12.36
C ARG A 301 50.72 -1.07 -13.34
N GLY A 302 50.84 0.13 -12.75
CA GLY A 302 51.48 1.32 -13.35
C GLY A 302 50.62 2.58 -13.28
N ALA A 303 50.88 3.50 -12.33
CA ALA A 303 51.63 4.77 -12.51
C ALA A 303 50.82 5.89 -13.19
N GLY A 304 50.69 7.13 -12.73
CA GLY A 304 51.19 7.99 -11.64
C GLY A 304 50.50 9.36 -11.89
N PRO A 305 51.07 10.55 -11.58
CA PRO A 305 52.05 10.90 -10.57
C PRO A 305 51.58 12.05 -9.62
N THR A 306 52.35 12.21 -8.56
CA THR A 306 52.42 13.33 -7.61
C THR A 306 53.12 14.57 -8.19
N LEU A 307 52.71 15.77 -7.75
CA LEU A 307 53.51 17.00 -7.75
C LEU A 307 53.14 17.85 -6.51
N LEU A 308 54.15 18.05 -5.64
CA LEU A 308 54.60 19.28 -4.93
C LEU A 308 53.54 20.12 -4.18
N ASP A 309 53.61 20.38 -2.87
CA ASP A 309 54.64 20.99 -1.98
C ASP A 309 54.12 22.35 -1.46
N ASP A 310 54.61 22.69 -0.28
CA ASP A 310 54.61 24.00 0.41
C ASP A 310 53.39 24.52 1.20
N ASP A 311 53.52 24.38 2.52
CA ASP A 311 53.73 25.46 3.50
C ASP A 311 52.85 26.73 3.42
N ASN A 312 52.13 27.02 4.52
CA ASN A 312 52.59 28.11 5.40
C ASN A 312 51.93 28.11 6.80
N ARG A 313 52.76 28.29 7.83
CA ARG A 313 52.43 28.54 9.23
C ARG A 313 52.39 30.04 9.52
N GLY A 314 51.66 30.40 10.58
CA GLY A 314 51.73 31.70 11.27
C GLY A 314 50.32 32.28 11.42
N GLN A 315 49.88 32.85 12.54
CA GLN A 315 50.58 33.37 13.71
C GLN A 315 49.48 33.74 14.74
N ASP A 316 49.69 33.44 16.01
CA ASP A 316 49.02 34.03 17.19
C ASP A 316 49.30 35.55 17.27
N PRO A 317 48.83 36.39 18.25
CA PRO A 317 47.89 36.15 19.37
C PRO A 317 46.94 37.37 19.70
N SER A 318 46.14 37.26 20.78
CA SER A 318 45.93 38.28 21.86
C SER A 318 44.54 38.89 22.14
N GLY A 319 44.21 38.95 23.45
CA GLY A 319 43.32 39.95 24.13
C GLY A 319 41.98 39.37 24.61
N ARG A 320 41.64 39.10 25.89
CA ARG A 320 41.80 39.72 27.23
C ARG A 320 40.87 40.93 27.52
N LEU A 321 39.91 40.75 28.46
CA LEU A 321 39.29 41.68 29.47
C LEU A 321 37.84 41.18 29.82
N ALA A 322 37.51 40.68 31.03
CA ALA A 322 37.13 41.35 32.32
C ALA A 322 35.94 42.33 32.17
N HIS A 323 34.87 42.41 32.98
CA HIS A 323 34.65 42.39 34.46
C HIS A 323 33.11 42.34 34.74
N VAL A 324 32.60 41.62 35.76
CA VAL A 324 32.10 42.07 37.11
C VAL A 324 30.80 42.90 37.16
N GLY A 325 29.87 42.49 38.04
CA GLY A 325 28.77 43.32 38.56
C GLY A 325 27.71 42.54 39.36
N ASP A 326 27.94 42.38 40.66
CA ASP A 326 27.03 41.91 41.72
C ASP A 326 26.18 43.09 42.27
N VAL A 327 25.20 42.80 43.16
CA VAL A 327 24.73 43.59 44.33
C VAL A 327 23.20 43.64 44.56
N ASP A 328 22.82 42.97 45.67
CA ASP A 328 21.85 43.25 46.76
C ASP A 328 20.31 43.32 46.61
N GLY A 329 19.65 42.55 47.48
CA GLY A 329 18.26 42.68 47.91
C GLY A 329 18.05 43.65 49.09
N PRO A 330 16.85 43.71 49.72
CA PRO A 330 16.68 43.00 51.01
C PRO A 330 15.24 42.54 51.41
N ARG A 331 15.21 41.41 52.13
CA ARG A 331 14.43 40.97 53.34
C ARG A 331 13.02 41.52 53.69
N HIS A 332 12.02 40.60 53.65
CA HIS A 332 11.07 40.10 54.70
C HIS A 332 10.47 41.02 55.81
N PRO A 333 9.19 40.79 56.27
CA PRO A 333 8.85 39.59 57.07
C PRO A 333 7.41 39.01 57.03
N LEU A 334 7.35 37.78 57.56
CA LEU A 334 6.30 36.92 58.13
C LEU A 334 4.86 37.45 58.32
N GLY A 335 3.89 36.59 57.95
CA GLY A 335 2.50 36.64 58.44
C GLY A 335 1.64 35.50 57.90
N ALA A 336 1.31 34.53 58.74
CA ALA A 336 0.43 33.40 58.43
C ALA A 336 -1.06 33.80 58.43
N ARG A 337 -1.84 33.37 57.43
CA ARG A 337 -3.22 32.86 57.63
C ARG A 337 -3.85 32.31 56.34
N ARG A 338 -4.40 31.10 56.47
CA ARG A 338 -5.47 30.49 55.67
C ARG A 338 -6.59 31.47 55.33
N GLY A 339 -7.12 31.37 54.12
CA GLY A 339 -8.45 31.88 53.77
C GLY A 339 -8.55 32.25 52.30
N ASP A 340 -9.20 31.37 51.54
CA ASP A 340 -9.97 31.59 50.30
C ASP A 340 -9.73 32.90 49.54
N VAL A 341 -9.09 32.76 48.37
CA VAL A 341 -9.13 33.79 47.34
C VAL A 341 -9.60 33.14 46.05
N HIS A 342 -10.79 33.57 45.62
CA HIS A 342 -11.28 33.46 44.25
C HIS A 342 -10.18 33.82 43.27
N ALA A 343 -9.63 32.82 42.59
CA ALA A 343 -8.84 33.03 41.40
C ALA A 343 -9.81 33.39 40.27
N THR A 344 -10.07 34.68 40.09
CA THR A 344 -10.34 35.25 38.77
C THR A 344 -9.09 35.00 37.93
N ARG A 345 -9.02 33.79 37.37
CA ARG A 345 -8.00 33.41 36.40
C ARG A 345 -8.41 34.10 35.11
N GLU A 346 -7.72 35.20 34.80
CA GLU A 346 -7.75 35.80 33.48
C GLU A 346 -7.50 34.67 32.47
N VAL A 347 -8.57 34.33 31.74
CA VAL A 347 -8.52 33.48 30.56
C VAL A 347 -7.75 34.30 29.53
N ALA A 348 -6.42 34.22 29.57
CA ALA A 348 -5.60 34.59 28.44
C ALA A 348 -6.10 33.74 27.28
N SER A 349 -6.83 34.37 26.35
CA SER A 349 -7.51 33.73 25.23
C SER A 349 -6.60 32.69 24.58
N GLY A 350 -7.11 31.46 24.32
CA GLY A 350 -6.36 30.41 23.63
C GLY A 350 -5.71 30.90 22.32
N ARG A 351 -6.29 31.95 21.73
CA ARG A 351 -5.78 32.75 20.60
C ARG A 351 -4.35 33.29 20.78
N GLU A 352 -3.96 33.79 21.95
CA GLU A 352 -2.58 34.26 22.19
C GLU A 352 -1.58 33.09 22.27
N ARG A 353 -2.02 31.91 22.72
CA ARG A 353 -1.18 30.70 22.71
C ARG A 353 -1.00 30.14 21.30
N ARG A 354 -2.05 30.11 20.47
CA ARG A 354 -1.98 29.67 19.06
C ARG A 354 -1.12 30.60 18.20
N THR A 355 -1.32 31.92 18.31
CA THR A 355 -0.50 32.91 17.56
C THR A 355 0.96 32.94 18.00
N ARG A 356 1.27 32.67 19.29
CA ARG A 356 2.67 32.53 19.76
C ARG A 356 3.36 31.25 19.27
N ARG A 357 2.63 30.15 19.06
CA ARG A 357 3.19 28.91 18.47
C ARG A 357 3.61 29.12 17.02
N HIS A 358 2.79 29.81 16.21
CA HIS A 358 3.13 30.07 14.80
C HIS A 358 4.30 31.04 14.58
N ARG A 359 4.61 31.92 15.54
CA ARG A 359 5.76 32.84 15.42
C ARG A 359 7.12 32.15 15.58
N GLY A 360 7.15 30.90 16.05
CA GLY A 360 8.37 30.12 16.25
C GLY A 360 8.72 29.14 15.11
N SER A 361 7.81 28.87 14.17
CA SER A 361 7.97 27.77 13.19
C SER A 361 7.87 28.16 11.72
N ARG A 362 7.65 29.43 11.38
CA ARG A 362 7.75 29.92 9.99
C ARG A 362 8.65 31.15 9.92
N ALA A 363 9.93 30.92 9.70
CA ALA A 363 10.72 31.91 8.97
C ALA A 363 10.15 31.97 7.54
N PRO A 364 9.75 33.15 7.02
CA PRO A 364 9.39 33.25 5.62
C PRO A 364 10.60 32.79 4.81
N GLN A 365 10.45 31.78 3.95
CA GLN A 365 11.47 31.44 2.98
C GLN A 365 11.49 32.55 1.91
N PRO A 366 12.53 33.39 1.81
CA PRO A 366 12.73 34.14 0.59
C PRO A 366 13.20 33.15 -0.48
N SER A 367 12.32 32.80 -1.41
CA SER A 367 12.63 32.06 -2.63
C SER A 367 13.48 32.92 -3.58
N ALA A 368 14.71 33.24 -3.19
CA ALA A 368 15.75 33.80 -4.03
C ALA A 368 17.12 33.79 -3.33
N ILE A 369 17.63 32.63 -2.91
CA ILE A 369 19.05 32.51 -2.50
C ILE A 369 19.78 31.60 -3.48
N ARG A 370 20.77 32.20 -4.15
CA ARG A 370 21.54 31.64 -5.26
C ARG A 370 22.29 30.36 -4.84
N MET A 371 22.45 29.46 -5.83
CA MET A 371 23.06 28.13 -5.78
C MET A 371 24.41 27.95 -5.02
N PRO A 372 25.34 28.93 -4.88
CA PRO A 372 26.65 28.62 -4.28
C PRO A 372 26.64 28.27 -2.77
N TYR A 373 25.58 28.61 -2.02
CA TYR A 373 25.57 28.34 -0.57
C TYR A 373 25.15 26.91 -0.19
N ARG A 374 24.48 26.18 -1.10
CA ARG A 374 24.10 24.78 -0.85
C ARG A 374 25.30 23.83 -0.85
N ILE A 375 26.34 24.15 -1.62
CA ILE A 375 27.57 23.34 -1.69
C ILE A 375 28.42 23.49 -0.42
N ALA A 376 28.43 24.70 0.18
CA ALA A 376 29.16 24.95 1.42
C ALA A 376 28.56 24.21 2.63
N ALA A 377 27.22 24.08 2.69
CA ALA A 377 26.54 23.37 3.77
C ALA A 377 26.79 21.85 3.73
N VAL A 378 26.82 21.25 2.53
CA VAL A 378 27.14 19.83 2.36
C VAL A 378 28.60 19.54 2.72
N ALA A 379 29.53 20.42 2.35
CA ALA A 379 30.95 20.26 2.70
C ALA A 379 31.20 20.31 4.22
N ALA A 380 30.48 21.17 4.95
CA ALA A 380 30.57 21.24 6.41
C ALA A 380 30.04 19.96 7.09
N LEU A 381 28.96 19.39 6.56
CA LEU A 381 28.36 18.16 7.10
C LEU A 381 29.26 16.94 6.88
N VAL A 382 29.91 16.86 5.71
CA VAL A 382 30.92 15.82 5.42
C VAL A 382 32.14 15.97 6.32
N MET A 383 32.62 17.19 6.60
CA MET A 383 33.73 17.39 7.55
C MET A 383 33.37 16.99 8.99
N CYS A 384 32.15 17.28 9.45
CA CYS A 384 31.70 16.84 10.77
C CYS A 384 31.61 15.31 10.88
N MET A 385 31.12 14.62 9.84
CA MET A 385 31.10 13.15 9.80
C MET A 385 32.50 12.55 9.85
N CYS A 386 33.45 13.09 9.09
CA CYS A 386 34.84 12.60 9.09
C CYS A 386 35.52 12.78 10.47
N ALA A 387 35.23 13.86 11.19
CA ALA A 387 35.79 14.09 12.52
C ALA A 387 35.29 13.08 13.58
N VAL A 388 34.03 12.63 13.46
CA VAL A 388 33.45 11.63 14.38
C VAL A 388 34.04 10.24 14.15
N VAL A 389 34.24 9.84 12.89
CA VAL A 389 34.80 8.51 12.55
C VAL A 389 36.25 8.37 13.01
N ILE A 390 37.05 9.45 12.93
CA ILE A 390 38.44 9.45 13.39
C ILE A 390 38.53 9.43 14.94
N GLY A 391 37.55 10.02 15.63
CA GLY A 391 37.47 9.99 17.09
C GLY A 391 37.17 8.60 17.68
N VAL A 392 36.32 7.82 17.01
CA VAL A 392 35.90 6.49 17.51
C VAL A 392 36.95 5.40 17.24
N ALA A 393 37.80 5.56 16.23
CA ALA A 393 38.88 4.61 15.93
C ALA A 393 40.08 4.69 16.89
N SER A 394 40.19 5.76 17.69
CA SER A 394 41.37 6.03 18.53
C SER A 394 41.26 5.53 19.98
N SER A 395 40.12 4.95 20.40
CA SER A 395 39.85 4.65 21.82
C SER A 395 39.75 3.16 22.19
N ARG A 396 40.37 2.25 21.43
CA ARG A 396 40.56 0.85 21.88
C ARG A 396 42.01 0.41 21.76
N SER A 397 42.81 0.76 22.77
CA SER A 397 44.10 0.15 23.04
C SER A 397 44.28 -0.05 24.55
N GLY A 398 44.51 -1.31 24.92
CA GLY A 398 44.79 -1.80 26.28
C GLY A 398 43.67 -2.74 26.76
N GLY A 399 43.90 -3.99 27.18
CA GLY A 399 45.06 -4.87 27.36
C GLY A 399 44.45 -6.18 27.91
N ASP A 400 44.84 -7.38 27.44
CA ASP A 400 45.96 -8.23 27.88
C ASP A 400 45.49 -9.42 28.75
N GLY A 401 46.06 -10.61 28.50
CA GLY A 401 45.97 -11.84 29.33
C GLY A 401 44.96 -12.91 28.86
N ALA A 402 45.34 -13.96 28.11
CA ALA A 402 46.14 -15.16 28.46
C ALA A 402 45.39 -16.20 29.34
N ASP A 403 45.03 -17.36 28.76
CA ASP A 403 45.52 -18.70 29.17
C ASP A 403 44.72 -19.87 28.56
N GLY A 404 45.41 -20.75 27.84
CA GLY A 404 45.49 -22.18 28.18
C GLY A 404 44.37 -23.16 27.75
N PRO A 405 44.71 -24.28 27.07
CA PRO A 405 43.76 -25.23 26.49
C PRO A 405 43.43 -26.40 27.43
N SER A 406 42.34 -27.13 27.17
CA SER A 406 42.17 -28.49 27.67
C SER A 406 41.43 -29.40 26.71
N ASP A 407 42.12 -30.50 26.50
CA ASP A 407 41.94 -31.71 25.73
C ASP A 407 40.81 -32.62 26.27
N SER A 408 40.55 -33.71 25.54
CA SER A 408 39.71 -34.89 25.86
C SER A 408 38.24 -34.76 25.42
N GLY A 409 37.67 -35.60 24.56
CA GLY A 409 37.99 -36.99 24.23
C GLY A 409 36.88 -37.91 24.75
N ALA A 410 36.24 -38.66 23.83
CA ALA A 410 35.62 -39.98 24.00
C ALA A 410 34.23 -40.15 23.31
N THR A 411 34.24 -40.82 22.16
CA THR A 411 33.24 -41.82 21.75
C THR A 411 33.29 -43.04 22.69
N PRO A 412 32.17 -43.74 22.95
CA PRO A 412 31.82 -44.97 22.21
C PRO A 412 30.29 -45.13 21.97
N THR A 413 29.82 -45.60 20.80
CA THR A 413 29.50 -47.00 20.43
C THR A 413 28.01 -47.40 20.59
N ALA A 414 27.42 -47.68 19.41
CA ALA A 414 26.42 -48.70 19.05
C ALA A 414 25.05 -48.81 19.75
N SER A 415 23.99 -48.87 18.91
CA SER A 415 23.25 -50.12 18.71
C SER A 415 22.49 -50.12 17.38
N GLN A 416 22.84 -51.08 16.53
CA GLN A 416 22.06 -51.58 15.40
C GLN A 416 20.92 -52.45 15.95
N GLN A 417 19.73 -52.40 15.34
CA GLN A 417 18.91 -53.61 15.25
C GLN A 417 18.15 -53.67 13.92
N THR A 418 18.70 -54.54 13.08
CA THR A 418 18.11 -55.14 11.89
C THR A 418 17.00 -56.10 12.29
N GLN A 419 15.82 -56.00 11.66
CA GLN A 419 14.92 -57.15 11.44
C GLN A 419 14.34 -57.10 10.01
N GLN A 420 14.56 -58.20 9.31
CA GLN A 420 14.08 -58.65 8.01
C GLN A 420 13.77 -60.16 8.23
N PRO A 421 13.19 -60.96 7.30
CA PRO A 421 12.03 -60.84 6.38
C PRO A 421 10.96 -61.94 6.65
N GLN A 422 9.77 -61.81 6.06
CA GLN A 422 8.92 -62.96 5.64
C GLN A 422 8.30 -62.60 4.27
N GLU A 423 8.77 -63.13 3.14
CA GLU A 423 8.36 -64.39 2.48
C GLU A 423 6.82 -64.46 2.27
N ALA A 424 6.33 -63.96 1.13
CA ALA A 424 6.11 -64.66 -0.14
C ALA A 424 4.91 -65.61 -0.14
N THR A 425 3.80 -65.18 -0.76
CA THR A 425 2.85 -66.09 -1.44
C THR A 425 2.10 -65.32 -2.54
N ALA A 426 2.40 -65.68 -3.78
CA ALA A 426 1.58 -65.56 -4.99
C ALA A 426 1.84 -66.88 -5.77
N PRO A 427 0.98 -67.35 -6.70
CA PRO A 427 0.01 -66.59 -7.49
C PRO A 427 -1.36 -67.28 -7.67
N GLU A 428 -2.38 -66.53 -8.10
CA GLU A 428 -3.44 -67.12 -8.92
C GLU A 428 -3.87 -66.15 -10.03
N VAL A 429 -3.91 -66.74 -11.23
CA VAL A 429 -4.13 -66.12 -12.54
C VAL A 429 -5.63 -66.05 -12.78
N GLN A 430 -6.17 -64.86 -13.08
CA GLN A 430 -7.50 -64.72 -13.69
C GLN A 430 -7.40 -64.00 -15.03
N THR A 431 -7.90 -64.68 -16.05
CA THR A 431 -8.02 -64.31 -17.45
C THR A 431 -9.10 -63.23 -17.66
N PRO A 432 -8.97 -62.34 -18.67
CA PRO A 432 -9.79 -61.14 -18.80
C PRO A 432 -11.20 -61.45 -19.33
N ALA A 433 -12.21 -60.91 -18.66
CA ALA A 433 -13.56 -60.80 -19.21
C ALA A 433 -13.69 -59.52 -20.04
N GLN A 434 -14.13 -59.71 -21.28
CA GLN A 434 -14.35 -58.71 -22.32
C GLN A 434 -15.61 -57.87 -22.00
N PRO A 435 -15.56 -56.53 -22.00
CA PRO A 435 -16.78 -55.73 -21.79
C PRO A 435 -17.67 -55.77 -23.02
N GLU A 436 -18.89 -56.27 -22.84
CA GLU A 436 -19.99 -56.11 -23.79
C GLU A 436 -20.36 -54.63 -23.93
N GLN A 437 -20.33 -54.14 -25.17
CA GLN A 437 -20.85 -52.85 -25.57
C GLN A 437 -22.34 -52.76 -25.27
N SER A 438 -22.67 -52.01 -24.21
CA SER A 438 -24.01 -51.48 -24.00
C SER A 438 -24.14 -50.15 -24.76
N ALA A 439 -25.22 -50.01 -25.52
CA ALA A 439 -25.58 -48.82 -26.27
C ALA A 439 -25.62 -47.57 -25.37
N PRO A 440 -25.27 -46.38 -25.89
CA PRO A 440 -25.29 -45.14 -25.09
C PRO A 440 -26.74 -44.81 -24.75
N THR A 441 -27.11 -45.06 -23.50
CA THR A 441 -28.26 -44.38 -22.90
C THR A 441 -27.77 -42.96 -22.62
N GLU A 442 -28.40 -41.99 -23.26
CA GLU A 442 -28.19 -40.56 -23.07
C GLU A 442 -28.51 -40.23 -21.60
N THR A 443 -27.55 -40.45 -20.71
CA THR A 443 -27.62 -40.04 -19.32
C THR A 443 -27.55 -38.53 -19.36
N VAL A 444 -28.72 -37.88 -19.21
CA VAL A 444 -28.80 -36.48 -18.84
C VAL A 444 -27.91 -36.32 -17.61
N HIS A 445 -26.73 -35.74 -17.81
CA HIS A 445 -25.77 -35.51 -16.76
C HIS A 445 -26.42 -34.45 -15.85
N ASP A 446 -26.99 -34.88 -14.73
CA ASP A 446 -27.64 -33.96 -13.79
C ASP A 446 -26.56 -33.08 -13.16
N TRP A 447 -26.34 -31.93 -13.79
CA TRP A 447 -25.32 -30.97 -13.42
C TRP A 447 -25.47 -30.53 -11.96
N ARG A 448 -26.67 -30.58 -11.37
CA ARG A 448 -26.90 -30.24 -9.96
C ARG A 448 -26.25 -31.25 -9.02
N THR A 449 -26.32 -32.53 -9.36
CA THR A 449 -25.64 -33.58 -8.59
C THR A 449 -24.12 -33.40 -8.67
N ALA A 450 -23.59 -33.02 -9.83
CA ALA A 450 -22.15 -32.73 -9.99
C ALA A 450 -21.71 -31.43 -9.27
N ALA A 451 -22.55 -30.39 -9.30
CA ALA A 451 -22.33 -29.14 -8.57
C ALA A 451 -22.46 -29.31 -7.05
N ALA A 452 -23.16 -30.34 -6.57
CA ALA A 452 -23.27 -30.67 -5.14
C ALA A 452 -22.08 -31.53 -4.63
N THR A 453 -21.16 -31.94 -5.50
CA THR A 453 -20.00 -32.77 -5.07
C THR A 453 -19.02 -31.98 -4.22
N ASP A 454 -18.23 -32.69 -3.41
CA ASP A 454 -17.15 -32.09 -2.63
C ASP A 454 -15.91 -31.72 -3.46
N ASP A 455 -15.83 -32.18 -4.72
CA ASP A 455 -14.74 -31.89 -5.64
C ASP A 455 -15.02 -30.60 -6.42
N PRO A 456 -14.33 -29.49 -6.11
CA PRO A 456 -14.61 -28.20 -6.74
C PRO A 456 -14.26 -28.21 -8.24
N ALA A 457 -13.31 -29.02 -8.69
CA ALA A 457 -12.95 -29.09 -10.11
C ALA A 457 -14.05 -29.79 -10.93
N ALA A 458 -14.60 -30.89 -10.41
CA ALA A 458 -15.75 -31.57 -11.03
C ALA A 458 -17.00 -30.68 -11.03
N ALA A 459 -17.26 -29.97 -9.93
CA ALA A 459 -18.36 -29.01 -9.84
C ALA A 459 -18.22 -27.86 -10.85
N ALA A 460 -17.01 -27.27 -10.96
CA ALA A 460 -16.72 -26.23 -11.93
C ALA A 460 -16.98 -26.67 -13.38
N ALA A 461 -16.51 -27.86 -13.77
CA ALA A 461 -16.74 -28.38 -15.12
C ALA A 461 -18.24 -28.53 -15.44
N ALA A 462 -19.03 -29.03 -14.48
CA ALA A 462 -20.48 -29.16 -14.65
C ALA A 462 -21.20 -27.80 -14.74
N LEU A 463 -20.80 -26.82 -13.93
CA LEU A 463 -21.36 -25.47 -13.94
C LEU A 463 -21.03 -24.74 -15.26
N VAL A 464 -19.80 -24.86 -15.78
CA VAL A 464 -19.41 -24.27 -17.07
C VAL A 464 -20.19 -24.90 -18.22
N ALA A 465 -20.36 -26.22 -18.23
CA ALA A 465 -21.18 -26.90 -19.23
C ALA A 465 -22.64 -26.43 -19.20
N ARG A 466 -23.22 -26.29 -18.00
CA ARG A 466 -24.59 -25.79 -17.84
C ARG A 466 -24.73 -24.33 -18.27
N ARG A 467 -23.74 -23.49 -17.93
CA ARG A 467 -23.68 -22.09 -18.37
C ARG A 467 -23.69 -21.98 -19.91
N ALA A 468 -22.87 -22.77 -20.60
CA ALA A 468 -22.83 -22.79 -22.05
C ALA A 468 -24.21 -23.16 -22.66
N GLU A 469 -24.92 -24.11 -22.05
CA GLU A 469 -26.30 -24.47 -22.43
C GLU A 469 -27.30 -23.32 -22.20
N CYS A 470 -27.20 -22.62 -21.05
CA CYS A 470 -28.03 -21.45 -20.76
C CYS A 470 -27.82 -20.33 -21.80
N LEU A 471 -26.56 -20.06 -22.16
CA LEU A 471 -26.21 -19.06 -23.17
C LEU A 471 -26.69 -19.47 -24.57
N ALA A 472 -26.60 -20.76 -24.92
CA ALA A 472 -27.04 -21.26 -26.21
C ALA A 472 -28.57 -21.25 -26.38
N THR A 473 -29.32 -21.45 -25.29
CA THR A 473 -30.79 -21.52 -25.32
C THR A 473 -31.49 -20.20 -25.02
N ALA A 474 -30.77 -19.22 -24.47
CA ALA A 474 -31.31 -17.93 -24.00
C ALA A 474 -32.52 -18.10 -23.05
N ALA A 475 -32.53 -19.17 -22.25
CA ALA A 475 -33.62 -19.46 -21.33
C ALA A 475 -33.61 -18.46 -20.15
N ALA A 476 -34.72 -17.74 -19.97
CA ALA A 476 -34.89 -16.78 -18.88
C ALA A 476 -34.73 -17.46 -17.52
N GLY A 477 -33.94 -16.87 -16.62
CA GLY A 477 -33.69 -17.42 -15.27
C GLY A 477 -32.65 -18.55 -15.20
N CYS A 478 -32.11 -19.01 -16.34
CA CYS A 478 -31.20 -20.15 -16.38
C CYS A 478 -29.84 -19.83 -15.75
N LEU A 479 -29.30 -18.63 -16.01
CA LEU A 479 -28.00 -18.21 -15.48
C LEU A 479 -28.04 -18.01 -13.97
N GLU A 480 -29.18 -17.57 -13.43
CA GLU A 480 -29.42 -17.38 -12.00
C GLU A 480 -29.45 -18.70 -11.20
N GLU A 481 -29.64 -19.84 -11.87
CA GLU A 481 -29.47 -21.17 -11.26
C GLU A 481 -27.98 -21.58 -11.15
N VAL A 482 -27.14 -21.08 -12.06
CA VAL A 482 -25.72 -21.45 -12.18
C VAL A 482 -24.82 -20.51 -11.37
N TYR A 483 -25.17 -19.24 -11.31
CA TYR A 483 -24.43 -18.20 -10.60
C TYR A 483 -24.97 -17.96 -9.17
N GLN A 484 -24.13 -17.37 -8.33
CA GLN A 484 -24.61 -16.65 -7.15
C GLN A 484 -25.36 -15.38 -7.58
N SER A 485 -26.34 -14.95 -6.78
CA SER A 485 -27.22 -13.84 -7.12
C SER A 485 -26.51 -12.50 -7.27
N ASP A 486 -25.39 -12.31 -6.58
CA ASP A 486 -24.53 -11.12 -6.58
C ASP A 486 -23.23 -11.32 -7.39
N ALA A 487 -23.14 -12.40 -8.17
CA ALA A 487 -21.96 -12.74 -8.93
C ALA A 487 -21.63 -11.68 -10.01
N PRO A 488 -20.40 -11.15 -10.06
CA PRO A 488 -19.95 -10.29 -11.15
C PRO A 488 -20.08 -10.98 -12.53
N GLY A 489 -19.77 -12.28 -12.61
CA GLY A 489 -19.88 -13.04 -13.84
C GLY A 489 -21.32 -13.18 -14.38
N LEU A 490 -22.32 -13.14 -13.50
CA LEU A 490 -23.73 -13.14 -13.91
C LEU A 490 -24.07 -11.86 -14.68
N HIS A 491 -23.62 -10.71 -14.19
CA HIS A 491 -23.84 -9.42 -14.85
C HIS A 491 -23.12 -9.36 -16.21
N ALA A 492 -21.91 -9.92 -16.32
CA ALA A 492 -21.19 -10.00 -17.59
C ALA A 492 -21.95 -10.86 -18.62
N ASP A 493 -22.52 -11.99 -18.19
CA ASP A 493 -23.26 -12.89 -19.07
C ASP A 493 -24.63 -12.35 -19.49
N LEU A 494 -25.35 -11.70 -18.58
CA LEU A 494 -26.64 -11.05 -18.88
C LEU A 494 -26.49 -9.89 -19.87
N ASN A 495 -25.34 -9.21 -19.86
CA ASN A 495 -25.04 -8.10 -20.78
C ASN A 495 -24.30 -8.55 -22.05
N ARG A 496 -24.09 -9.86 -22.26
CA ARG A 496 -23.39 -10.36 -23.44
C ARG A 496 -24.23 -10.09 -24.71
N PRO A 497 -23.63 -9.57 -25.80
CA PRO A 497 -24.35 -9.39 -27.06
C PRO A 497 -24.75 -10.73 -27.68
N GLU A 498 -25.93 -10.79 -28.27
CA GLU A 498 -26.43 -11.99 -28.97
C GLU A 498 -25.44 -12.45 -30.05
N GLY A 499 -25.09 -13.74 -30.04
CA GLY A 499 -24.17 -14.33 -31.02
C GLY A 499 -22.68 -14.19 -30.69
N ALA A 500 -22.30 -13.60 -29.55
CA ALA A 500 -20.92 -13.68 -29.06
C ALA A 500 -20.53 -15.13 -28.78
N GLN A 501 -19.30 -15.49 -29.14
CA GLN A 501 -18.77 -16.84 -28.91
C GLN A 501 -18.53 -17.06 -27.41
N ASP A 502 -18.88 -18.26 -26.92
CA ASP A 502 -18.56 -18.68 -25.56
C ASP A 502 -17.17 -19.31 -25.52
N GLU A 503 -16.17 -18.53 -25.11
CA GLU A 503 -14.77 -18.96 -25.06
C GLU A 503 -14.56 -20.13 -24.09
N LEU A 504 -15.37 -20.19 -23.01
CA LEU A 504 -15.31 -21.22 -21.99
C LEU A 504 -15.82 -22.58 -22.47
N ALA A 505 -16.69 -22.60 -23.48
CA ALA A 505 -17.18 -23.85 -24.06
C ALA A 505 -16.06 -24.70 -24.67
N SER A 506 -14.91 -24.09 -25.00
CA SER A 506 -13.72 -24.77 -25.53
C SER A 506 -12.78 -25.33 -24.45
N LEU A 507 -13.08 -25.13 -23.16
CA LEU A 507 -12.22 -25.43 -22.02
C LEU A 507 -12.83 -26.49 -21.08
N PRO A 508 -12.97 -27.76 -21.51
CA PRO A 508 -13.72 -28.77 -20.75
C PRO A 508 -12.95 -29.39 -19.57
N ALA A 509 -11.64 -29.17 -19.47
CA ALA A 509 -10.84 -29.75 -18.40
C ALA A 509 -10.67 -28.74 -17.25
N ALA A 510 -11.03 -29.14 -16.04
CA ALA A 510 -10.97 -28.29 -14.85
C ALA A 510 -9.96 -28.86 -13.84
N THR A 511 -9.14 -27.99 -13.25
CA THR A 511 -8.18 -28.35 -12.20
C THR A 511 -8.28 -27.36 -11.04
N LEU A 512 -8.40 -27.88 -9.81
CA LEU A 512 -8.39 -27.04 -8.62
C LEU A 512 -7.01 -26.39 -8.45
N ARG A 513 -6.97 -25.06 -8.41
CA ARG A 513 -5.76 -24.30 -8.12
C ARG A 513 -5.63 -24.02 -6.63
N ASP A 514 -6.65 -23.38 -6.06
CA ASP A 514 -6.68 -22.97 -4.66
C ASP A 514 -8.08 -23.15 -4.05
N ARG A 515 -8.14 -23.34 -2.73
CA ARG A 515 -9.39 -23.45 -1.96
C ARG A 515 -9.32 -22.62 -0.69
N TYR A 516 -10.32 -21.77 -0.48
CA TYR A 516 -10.45 -20.86 0.66
C TYR A 516 -11.81 -21.06 1.33
N GLY A 517 -11.90 -22.07 2.21
CA GLY A 517 -13.16 -22.43 2.88
C GLY A 517 -14.23 -22.86 1.87
N ASP A 518 -15.27 -22.03 1.75
CA ASP A 518 -16.38 -22.20 0.82
C ASP A 518 -16.11 -21.62 -0.57
N PHE A 519 -14.94 -21.02 -0.82
CA PHE A 519 -14.52 -20.56 -2.15
C PHE A 519 -13.47 -21.50 -2.74
N ALA A 520 -13.49 -21.65 -4.06
CA ALA A 520 -12.46 -22.34 -4.81
C ALA A 520 -12.12 -21.60 -6.11
N VAL A 521 -10.84 -21.57 -6.44
CA VAL A 521 -10.31 -21.09 -7.71
C VAL A 521 -9.94 -22.30 -8.55
N VAL A 522 -10.55 -22.39 -9.73
CA VAL A 522 -10.40 -23.52 -10.65
C VAL A 522 -9.85 -23.00 -11.97
N GLU A 523 -8.83 -23.66 -12.48
CA GLU A 523 -8.26 -23.39 -13.80
C GLU A 523 -8.93 -24.28 -14.84
N LEU A 524 -9.25 -23.68 -15.99
CA LEU A 524 -9.88 -24.36 -17.11
C LEU A 524 -8.89 -24.49 -18.26
N TRP A 525 -8.88 -25.66 -18.88
CA TRP A 525 -7.92 -26.04 -19.91
C TRP A 525 -8.63 -26.59 -21.16
N PRO A 526 -8.03 -26.44 -22.35
CA PRO A 526 -8.52 -27.12 -23.54
C PRO A 526 -8.32 -28.62 -23.39
N GLN A 527 -9.18 -29.40 -24.04
CA GLN A 527 -9.09 -30.86 -23.97
C GLN A 527 -7.73 -31.34 -24.48
N GLY A 528 -7.00 -32.10 -23.65
CA GLY A 528 -5.71 -32.69 -24.02
C GLY A 528 -4.52 -31.72 -24.00
N ALA A 529 -4.70 -30.47 -23.54
CA ALA A 529 -3.56 -29.60 -23.25
C ALA A 529 -2.72 -30.19 -22.10
N ALA A 530 -1.41 -30.19 -22.27
CA ALA A 530 -0.51 -30.50 -21.16
C ALA A 530 -0.63 -29.38 -20.11
N GLN A 531 -0.85 -29.74 -18.84
CA GLN A 531 -0.90 -28.83 -17.68
C GLN A 531 0.48 -28.23 -17.34
N THR A 532 1.28 -27.95 -18.36
CA THR A 532 2.66 -27.44 -18.27
C THR A 532 2.81 -26.12 -19.03
N ALA A 533 1.75 -25.58 -19.62
CA ALA A 533 1.79 -24.22 -20.14
C ALA A 533 1.85 -23.26 -18.94
N GLU A 534 2.66 -22.20 -19.05
CA GLU A 534 2.90 -21.24 -17.97
C GLU A 534 1.64 -20.48 -17.53
N THR A 535 0.53 -20.54 -18.30
CA THR A 535 -0.74 -19.88 -17.94
C THR A 535 -1.95 -20.67 -18.48
N PRO A 536 -2.97 -20.96 -17.65
CA PRO A 536 -4.23 -21.55 -18.11
C PRO A 536 -5.02 -20.55 -18.96
N PRO A 537 -5.81 -21.00 -19.96
CA PRO A 537 -6.61 -20.09 -20.79
C PRO A 537 -7.80 -19.46 -20.06
N ALA A 538 -8.26 -20.00 -18.93
CA ALA A 538 -9.23 -19.32 -18.09
C ALA A 538 -9.10 -19.72 -16.61
N SER A 539 -9.48 -18.78 -15.74
CA SER A 539 -9.62 -18.96 -14.30
C SER A 539 -11.06 -18.69 -13.87
N LEU A 540 -11.58 -19.56 -13.00
CA LEU A 540 -12.96 -19.57 -12.55
C LEU A 540 -13.00 -19.50 -11.02
N THR A 541 -13.81 -18.59 -10.46
CA THR A 541 -14.11 -18.59 -9.03
C THR A 541 -15.49 -19.17 -8.80
N ILE A 542 -15.55 -20.19 -7.96
CA ILE A 542 -16.79 -20.81 -7.50
C ILE A 542 -16.93 -20.69 -5.99
N ALA A 543 -18.18 -20.63 -5.52
CA ALA A 543 -18.52 -20.51 -4.12
C ALA A 543 -19.55 -21.58 -3.74
N ARG A 544 -19.38 -22.18 -2.56
CA ARG A 544 -20.23 -23.23 -2.01
C ARG A 544 -21.30 -22.62 -1.13
N GLY A 545 -22.55 -22.92 -1.42
CA GLY A 545 -23.69 -22.61 -0.57
C GLY A 545 -24.45 -23.88 -0.16
N GLU A 546 -25.64 -23.70 0.41
CA GLU A 546 -26.51 -24.81 0.83
C GLU A 546 -26.91 -25.74 -0.33
N ALA A 547 -26.98 -25.20 -1.54
CA ALA A 547 -27.36 -25.92 -2.76
C ALA A 547 -26.16 -26.51 -3.53
N GLY A 548 -24.95 -26.46 -2.97
CA GLY A 548 -23.71 -26.86 -3.64
C GLY A 548 -22.91 -25.67 -4.18
N TRP A 549 -22.00 -25.96 -5.11
CA TRP A 549 -21.16 -24.95 -5.76
C TRP A 549 -21.93 -24.13 -6.79
N ARG A 550 -21.59 -22.85 -6.92
CA ARG A 550 -22.10 -21.92 -7.92
C ARG A 550 -20.99 -21.03 -8.46
N LEU A 551 -21.17 -20.53 -9.68
CA LEU A 551 -20.23 -19.60 -10.32
C LEU A 551 -20.30 -18.22 -9.65
N ARG A 552 -19.16 -17.57 -9.51
CA ARG A 552 -19.05 -16.20 -9.02
C ARG A 552 -18.40 -15.28 -10.04
N ASP A 553 -17.23 -15.66 -10.52
CA ASP A 553 -16.47 -14.89 -11.51
C ASP A 553 -15.81 -15.81 -12.54
N VAL A 554 -15.65 -15.30 -13.75
CA VAL A 554 -15.04 -16.03 -14.87
C VAL A 554 -14.10 -15.11 -15.63
N ARG A 555 -12.82 -15.48 -15.70
CA ARG A 555 -11.78 -14.70 -16.39
C ARG A 555 -11.12 -15.56 -17.46
N VAL A 556 -11.15 -15.11 -18.71
CA VAL A 556 -10.41 -15.72 -19.82
C VAL A 556 -9.10 -14.94 -19.99
N ALA A 557 -7.99 -15.65 -20.21
CA ALA A 557 -6.64 -15.10 -20.26
C ALA A 557 -6.27 -14.47 -21.62
#